data_AF-A0A2P9F7K7-F1
#
_entry.id   AF-A0A2P9F7K7-F1
#
_cell.length_a   1.000
_cell.length_b   1.000
_cell.length_c   1.000
_cell.angle_alpha   90.00
_cell.angle_beta   90.00
_cell.angle_gamma   90.00
#
_symmetry.space_group_name_H-M   'P 1'
#
loop_
_entity.id
_entity.type
_entity.pdbx_description
1 polymer ?
#
loop_
_entity_poly.entity_id
_entity_poly.type
_entity_poly.pdbx_seq_one_letter_code
_entity_poly.pdbx_strand_id
1 'polypeptide(L)'
;MSDTPHPAPDPAPHGSAAHDQARGAAHPSAPDAPPSSAEGAGTAYRALVVTASNRASAGVYEDKGGPLIAEGLARFGFAVEGPQVVPDGDPVEAALRAGVDAGYDVIVTTGGTGVSPTDRTPEATRAVLDHEVPGIPEAIRAYGRDKVPTAALSRGLAGVAGRTLIVNLPGSTGGVRDGLAVLEPLLTHAVDQIRGGDHPRPAEGGGAPASPVSPAASLAAEDHERSSGPHGGAS
;
A
#
# COMPACT_ATOMS: atom_id res chain seq x y z
N MET A 1 -58.12 38.08 -1.20
CA MET A 1 -57.71 38.76 -2.45
C MET A 1 -57.37 37.66 -3.42
N SER A 2 -58.17 37.61 -4.48
CA SER A 2 -58.46 36.42 -5.27
C SER A 2 -57.36 36.11 -6.27
N ASP A 3 -57.06 34.82 -6.34
CA ASP A 3 -56.31 34.13 -7.37
C ASP A 3 -57.19 34.01 -8.62
N THR A 4 -56.71 34.46 -9.79
CA THR A 4 -57.31 34.13 -11.09
C THR A 4 -56.20 34.02 -12.14
N PRO A 5 -55.95 32.82 -12.71
CA PRO A 5 -55.03 32.62 -13.83
C PRO A 5 -55.72 32.89 -15.18
N HIS A 6 -54.89 33.25 -16.17
CA HIS A 6 -55.27 33.54 -17.56
C HIS A 6 -54.95 32.33 -18.46
N PRO A 7 -55.92 31.74 -19.20
CA PRO A 7 -55.62 30.84 -20.29
C PRO A 7 -55.81 31.52 -21.64
N ALA A 8 -54.85 31.33 -22.56
CA ALA A 8 -55.02 31.62 -23.98
C ALA A 8 -54.82 30.32 -24.79
N PRO A 9 -55.67 30.02 -25.78
CA PRO A 9 -55.68 28.76 -26.51
C PRO A 9 -54.77 28.75 -27.74
N ASP A 10 -54.41 27.53 -28.13
CA ASP A 10 -53.66 27.10 -29.31
C ASP A 10 -54.49 27.16 -30.61
N PRO A 11 -53.86 27.43 -31.76
CA PRO A 11 -54.32 26.79 -33.00
C PRO A 11 -53.17 26.18 -33.85
N ALA A 12 -53.34 24.90 -34.18
CA ALA A 12 -52.65 24.16 -35.24
C ALA A 12 -53.30 24.43 -36.64
N PRO A 13 -52.96 23.69 -37.72
CA PRO A 13 -51.69 23.66 -38.45
C PRO A 13 -51.89 23.98 -39.97
N HIS A 14 -50.80 24.21 -40.71
CA HIS A 14 -50.81 24.21 -42.18
C HIS A 14 -49.86 23.14 -42.75
N GLY A 15 -50.40 22.31 -43.66
CA GLY A 15 -49.65 21.38 -44.52
C GLY A 15 -48.70 22.11 -45.48
N SER A 16 -47.93 21.46 -46.33
CA SER A 16 -48.27 20.39 -47.25
C SER A 16 -47.01 20.03 -48.06
N ALA A 17 -47.06 18.85 -48.67
CA ALA A 17 -46.51 18.49 -49.99
C ALA A 17 -45.24 17.61 -50.03
N ALA A 18 -45.47 16.46 -50.67
CA ALA A 18 -44.57 15.41 -51.06
C ALA A 18 -43.92 15.66 -52.44
N HIS A 19 -42.76 15.04 -52.66
CA HIS A 19 -42.24 14.48 -53.92
C HIS A 19 -41.19 13.43 -53.48
N ASP A 20 -41.39 12.13 -53.64
CA ASP A 20 -41.49 11.25 -54.82
C ASP A 20 -40.14 10.69 -55.33
N GLN A 21 -40.01 9.36 -55.14
CA GLN A 21 -39.25 8.31 -55.84
C GLN A 21 -37.77 8.50 -56.27
N ALA A 22 -36.88 7.61 -55.81
CA ALA A 22 -36.49 6.39 -56.57
C ALA A 22 -35.28 5.62 -55.96
N ARG A 23 -35.51 4.31 -55.72
CA ARG A 23 -34.67 3.12 -55.94
C ARG A 23 -33.13 3.21 -55.83
N GLY A 24 -32.58 2.42 -54.90
CA GLY A 24 -31.20 1.94 -54.93
C GLY A 24 -30.92 0.93 -53.80
N ALA A 25 -30.92 -0.35 -54.11
CA ALA A 25 -30.49 -1.41 -53.19
C ALA A 25 -28.96 -1.49 -53.13
N ALA A 26 -28.37 -1.36 -51.95
CA ALA A 26 -27.06 -1.92 -51.57
C ALA A 26 -26.74 -1.65 -50.08
N HIS A 27 -26.66 -2.72 -49.29
CA HIS A 27 -25.82 -2.78 -48.08
C HIS A 27 -24.88 -3.99 -48.26
N PRO A 28 -23.71 -4.07 -47.60
CA PRO A 28 -23.07 -3.10 -46.71
C PRO A 28 -21.57 -2.87 -47.05
N SER A 29 -20.99 -1.77 -46.59
CA SER A 29 -19.54 -1.72 -46.32
C SER A 29 -19.34 -0.78 -45.15
N ALA A 30 -18.92 -1.38 -44.03
CA ALA A 30 -18.55 -0.66 -42.82
C ALA A 30 -17.42 0.34 -43.13
N PRO A 31 -17.40 1.53 -42.51
CA PRO A 31 -16.20 2.36 -42.53
C PRO A 31 -15.08 1.60 -41.80
N ASP A 32 -13.90 1.61 -42.41
CA ASP A 32 -12.65 1.03 -41.88
C ASP A 32 -12.53 1.30 -40.37
N ALA A 33 -12.44 0.21 -39.61
CA ALA A 33 -12.05 0.28 -38.22
C ALA A 33 -10.63 0.87 -38.15
N PRO A 34 -10.37 1.86 -37.28
CA PRO A 34 -9.00 2.26 -37.01
C PRO A 34 -8.21 1.05 -36.46
N PRO A 35 -6.90 0.95 -36.72
CA PRO A 35 -6.11 -0.20 -36.30
C PRO A 35 -6.24 -0.41 -34.79
N SER A 36 -6.76 -1.59 -34.45
CA SER A 36 -6.67 -2.19 -33.13
C SER A 36 -5.19 -2.45 -32.82
N SER A 37 -4.57 -1.54 -32.08
CA SER A 37 -3.30 -1.75 -31.40
C SER A 37 -3.19 -0.75 -30.24
N ALA A 38 -4.08 -0.89 -29.27
CA ALA A 38 -3.86 -0.36 -27.93
C ALA A 38 -3.68 -1.55 -26.98
N GLU A 39 -2.58 -2.28 -27.18
CA GLU A 39 -2.08 -3.18 -26.14
C GLU A 39 -1.60 -2.35 -24.95
N GLY A 40 -2.41 -2.36 -23.89
CA GLY A 40 -1.97 -2.16 -22.51
C GLY A 40 -1.35 -0.82 -22.14
N ALA A 41 -2.07 0.29 -22.28
CA ALA A 41 -1.84 1.43 -21.39
C ALA A 41 -2.41 1.06 -20.01
N GLY A 42 -1.71 0.18 -19.27
CA GLY A 42 -2.09 -0.17 -17.91
C GLY A 42 -2.15 1.12 -17.08
N THR A 43 -3.33 1.44 -16.55
CA THR A 43 -3.50 2.61 -15.67
C THR A 43 -2.56 2.44 -14.47
N ALA A 44 -1.65 3.40 -14.29
CA ALA A 44 -0.70 3.40 -13.18
C ALA A 44 -1.44 3.25 -11.84
N TYR A 45 -0.90 2.42 -10.94
CA TYR A 45 -1.46 2.25 -9.61
C TYR A 45 -1.51 3.59 -8.86
N ARG A 46 -2.60 3.83 -8.14
CA ARG A 46 -2.81 5.09 -7.42
C ARG A 46 -2.28 4.99 -6.01
N ALA A 47 -1.51 5.99 -5.58
CA ALA A 47 -1.03 6.07 -4.21
C ALA A 47 -1.42 7.38 -3.52
N LEU A 48 -1.73 7.30 -2.22
CA LEU A 48 -1.97 8.45 -1.37
C LEU A 48 -0.88 8.55 -0.30
N VAL A 49 -0.38 9.76 -0.07
CA VAL A 49 0.55 10.06 1.01
C VAL A 49 -0.13 10.86 2.12
N VAL A 50 0.00 10.40 3.36
CA VAL A 50 -0.57 11.09 4.54
C VAL A 50 0.52 11.37 5.57
N THR A 51 0.68 12.64 5.95
CA THR A 51 1.59 13.03 7.02
C THR A 51 0.79 13.24 8.30
N ALA A 52 1.04 12.41 9.31
CA ALA A 52 0.49 12.54 10.66
C ALA A 52 1.44 13.38 11.51
N SER A 53 1.07 14.64 11.74
CA SER A 53 1.86 15.54 12.59
C SER A 53 1.03 16.72 13.09
N ASN A 54 0.83 16.77 14.41
CA ASN A 54 0.23 17.92 15.10
C ASN A 54 0.95 19.25 14.83
N ARG A 55 2.28 19.22 14.65
CA ARG A 55 3.09 20.42 14.48
C ARG A 55 3.13 20.89 13.02
N ALA A 56 3.16 19.96 12.06
CA ALA A 56 3.09 20.32 10.64
C ALA A 56 1.69 20.81 10.27
N SER A 57 0.63 20.17 10.78
CA SER A 57 -0.75 20.60 10.56
C SER A 57 -1.04 22.00 11.14
N ALA A 58 -0.33 22.38 12.21
CA ALA A 58 -0.43 23.70 12.83
C ALA A 58 0.50 24.75 12.17
N GLY A 59 1.25 24.39 11.12
CA GLY A 59 2.19 25.30 10.44
C GLY A 59 3.44 25.66 11.25
N VAL A 60 3.73 24.93 12.32
CA VAL A 60 4.91 25.19 13.19
C VAL A 60 6.20 24.77 12.50
N TYR A 61 6.15 23.74 11.67
CA TYR A 61 7.24 23.38 10.76
C TYR A 61 6.70 22.81 9.45
N GLU A 62 7.55 22.84 8.44
CA GLU A 62 7.31 22.25 7.13
C GLU A 62 7.43 20.72 7.16
N ASP A 63 6.49 20.03 6.52
CA ASP A 63 6.57 18.59 6.29
C ASP A 63 7.69 18.25 5.30
N LYS A 64 8.66 17.48 5.76
CA LYS A 64 9.77 16.97 4.95
C LYS A 64 9.64 15.48 4.63
N GLY A 65 8.77 14.76 5.35
CA GLY A 65 8.60 13.32 5.19
C GLY A 65 7.66 13.01 4.02
N GLY A 66 6.52 13.69 3.98
CA GLY A 66 5.50 13.52 2.94
C GLY A 66 6.03 13.70 1.52
N PRO A 67 6.75 14.80 1.21
CA PRO A 67 7.31 15.00 -0.13
C PRO A 67 8.29 13.88 -0.55
N LEU A 68 9.12 13.39 0.38
CA LEU A 68 10.06 12.28 0.10
C LEU A 68 9.34 10.98 -0.25
N ILE A 69 8.21 10.70 0.42
CA ILE A 69 7.37 9.54 0.11
C ILE A 69 6.74 9.70 -1.26
N ALA A 70 6.20 10.89 -1.55
CA ALA A 70 5.55 11.14 -2.83
C ALA A 70 6.52 10.97 -4.01
N GLU A 71 7.73 11.52 -3.90
CA GLU A 71 8.79 11.32 -4.87
C GLU A 71 9.20 9.85 -5.00
N GLY A 72 9.31 9.11 -3.88
CA GLY A 72 9.65 7.69 -3.87
C GLY A 72 8.62 6.84 -4.60
N LEU A 73 7.34 7.01 -4.27
CA LEU A 73 6.24 6.26 -4.89
C LEU A 73 6.09 6.62 -6.38
N ALA A 74 6.29 7.88 -6.76
CA ALA A 74 6.29 8.28 -8.17
C ALA A 74 7.41 7.58 -8.95
N ARG A 75 8.62 7.45 -8.37
CA ARG A 75 9.72 6.68 -8.98
C ARG A 75 9.40 5.18 -9.10
N PHE A 76 8.57 4.64 -8.21
CA PHE A 76 8.10 3.25 -8.31
C PHE A 76 7.01 3.05 -9.37
N GLY A 77 6.57 4.12 -10.05
CA GLY A 77 5.56 4.07 -11.11
C GLY A 77 4.12 4.30 -10.65
N PHE A 78 3.90 4.80 -9.43
CA PHE A 78 2.56 5.12 -8.94
C PHE A 78 2.13 6.53 -9.37
N ALA A 79 0.84 6.70 -9.65
CA ALA A 79 0.18 7.99 -9.72
C ALA A 79 -0.12 8.49 -8.30
N VAL A 80 0.68 9.44 -7.80
CA VAL A 80 0.67 9.85 -6.40
C VAL A 80 -0.16 11.10 -6.17
N GLU A 81 -1.00 11.08 -5.13
CA GLU A 81 -1.67 12.24 -4.55
C GLU A 81 -1.16 12.52 -3.13
N GLY A 82 -1.10 13.81 -2.77
CA GLY A 82 -0.61 14.27 -1.47
C GLY A 82 0.81 14.85 -1.51
N PRO A 83 1.45 15.08 -0.34
CA PRO A 83 1.01 14.65 0.98
C PRO A 83 -0.18 15.43 1.53
N GLN A 84 -1.16 14.71 2.09
CA GLN A 84 -2.18 15.28 2.97
C GLN A 84 -1.64 15.36 4.39
N VAL A 85 -1.45 16.58 4.90
CA VAL A 85 -0.97 16.79 6.28
C VAL A 85 -2.17 16.88 7.23
N VAL A 86 -2.20 16.00 8.24
CA VAL A 86 -3.27 15.95 9.25
C VAL A 86 -2.69 15.87 10.68
N PRO A 87 -3.44 16.31 11.70
CA PRO A 87 -3.08 16.05 13.09
C PRO A 87 -3.07 14.54 13.40
N ASP A 88 -2.36 14.14 14.46
CA ASP A 88 -2.33 12.76 14.93
C ASP A 88 -3.71 12.31 15.47
N GLY A 89 -4.03 11.02 15.38
CA GLY A 89 -5.27 10.42 15.92
C GLY A 89 -6.39 10.29 14.89
N ASP A 90 -7.63 10.62 15.29
CA ASP A 90 -8.85 10.46 14.47
C ASP A 90 -8.75 11.04 13.05
N PRO A 91 -8.08 12.20 12.81
CA PRO A 91 -7.91 12.72 11.45
C PRO A 91 -7.11 11.79 10.53
N VAL A 92 -6.18 11.00 11.07
CA VAL A 92 -5.44 9.99 10.32
C VAL A 92 -6.38 8.87 9.91
N GLU A 93 -7.20 8.36 10.83
CA GLU A 93 -8.19 7.31 10.52
C GLU A 93 -9.15 7.76 9.43
N ALA A 94 -9.68 8.99 9.53
CA ALA A 94 -10.57 9.55 8.52
C ALA A 94 -9.90 9.65 7.13
N ALA A 95 -8.64 10.08 7.07
CA ALA A 95 -7.88 10.13 5.82
C ALA A 95 -7.65 8.75 5.22
N LEU A 96 -7.33 7.75 6.06
CA LEU A 96 -7.16 6.37 5.62
C LEU A 96 -8.46 5.78 5.06
N ARG A 97 -9.59 5.95 5.76
CA ARG A 97 -10.91 5.49 5.28
C ARG A 97 -11.28 6.16 3.97
N ALA A 98 -11.14 7.48 3.87
CA ALA A 98 -11.41 8.20 2.63
C ALA A 98 -10.53 7.72 1.46
N GLY A 99 -9.26 7.38 1.73
CA GLY A 99 -8.37 6.81 0.73
C GLY A 99 -8.81 5.40 0.27
N VAL A 100 -9.23 4.55 1.20
CA VAL A 100 -9.77 3.22 0.87
C VAL A 100 -11.04 3.36 0.04
N ASP A 101 -11.98 4.22 0.44
CA ASP A 101 -13.23 4.46 -0.27
C ASP A 101 -13.02 5.06 -1.67
N ALA A 102 -11.99 5.90 -1.83
CA ALA A 102 -11.58 6.46 -3.12
C ALA A 102 -10.83 5.46 -4.02
N GLY A 103 -10.59 4.23 -3.56
CA GLY A 103 -9.96 3.17 -4.35
C GLY A 103 -8.49 3.42 -4.65
N TYR A 104 -7.73 3.96 -3.69
CA TYR A 104 -6.27 3.96 -3.79
C TYR A 104 -5.71 2.55 -3.68
N ASP A 105 -4.64 2.25 -4.41
CA ASP A 105 -3.97 0.94 -4.34
C ASP A 105 -3.02 0.87 -3.15
N VAL A 106 -2.35 1.98 -2.85
CA VAL A 106 -1.41 2.10 -1.73
C VAL A 106 -1.67 3.40 -0.97
N ILE A 107 -1.67 3.34 0.36
CA ILE A 107 -1.60 4.51 1.22
C ILE A 107 -0.35 4.40 2.08
N VAL A 108 0.52 5.39 2.01
CA VAL A 108 1.72 5.45 2.87
C VAL A 108 1.60 6.63 3.82
N THR A 109 1.66 6.34 5.11
CA THR A 109 1.68 7.38 6.14
C THR A 109 3.08 7.66 6.65
N THR A 110 3.32 8.85 7.20
CA THR A 110 4.55 9.18 7.94
C THR A 110 4.24 9.96 9.20
N GLY A 111 4.95 9.65 10.29
CA GLY A 111 4.76 10.29 11.59
C GLY A 111 3.76 9.55 12.49
N GLY A 112 3.76 9.93 13.78
CA GLY A 112 2.84 9.36 14.78
C GLY A 112 3.05 7.88 15.11
N THR A 113 4.19 7.27 14.77
CA THR A 113 4.48 5.84 14.99
C THR A 113 5.44 5.54 16.15
N GLY A 114 5.91 6.55 16.88
CA GLY A 114 6.81 6.37 18.02
C GLY A 114 6.08 5.92 19.29
N VAL A 115 6.70 6.15 20.45
CA VAL A 115 6.14 5.83 21.78
C VAL A 115 5.67 7.08 22.53
N SER A 116 5.58 8.24 21.86
CA SER A 116 5.00 9.45 22.46
C SER A 116 3.53 9.21 22.81
N PRO A 117 3.00 9.83 23.88
CA PRO A 117 1.56 9.77 24.19
C PRO A 117 0.64 10.24 23.05
N THR A 118 1.17 11.09 22.14
CA THR A 118 0.44 11.61 20.99
C THR A 118 0.60 10.76 19.73
N ASP A 119 1.48 9.77 19.72
CA ASP A 119 1.71 8.90 18.57
C ASP A 119 0.54 7.91 18.45
N ARG A 120 -0.37 8.16 17.50
CA ARG A 120 -1.63 7.40 17.36
C ARG A 120 -1.86 6.81 15.97
N THR A 121 -0.90 6.99 15.05
CA THR A 121 -1.00 6.47 13.67
C THR A 121 -1.19 4.95 13.61
N PRO A 122 -0.49 4.11 14.41
CA PRO A 122 -0.73 2.66 14.44
C PRO A 122 -2.14 2.30 14.88
N GLU A 123 -2.68 2.97 15.89
CA GLU A 123 -4.04 2.75 16.38
C GLU A 123 -5.09 3.12 15.33
N ALA A 124 -4.94 4.31 14.72
CA ALA A 124 -5.80 4.76 13.63
C ALA A 124 -5.74 3.82 12.42
N THR A 125 -4.54 3.33 12.08
CA THR A 125 -4.36 2.38 10.98
C THR A 125 -5.05 1.06 11.27
N ARG A 126 -4.84 0.48 12.46
CA ARG A 126 -5.46 -0.79 12.86
C ARG A 126 -6.99 -0.77 12.79
N ALA A 127 -7.62 0.37 13.10
CA ALA A 127 -9.07 0.51 13.02
C ALA A 127 -9.63 0.43 11.58
N VAL A 128 -8.78 0.58 10.57
CA VAL A 128 -9.14 0.55 9.14
C VAL A 128 -8.78 -0.78 8.48
N LEU A 129 -7.77 -1.50 8.97
CA LEU A 129 -7.29 -2.74 8.38
C LEU A 129 -8.29 -3.89 8.54
N ASP A 130 -8.46 -4.66 7.47
CA ASP A 130 -9.13 -5.97 7.52
C ASP A 130 -8.19 -7.03 8.10
N HIS A 131 -6.90 -6.97 7.73
CA HIS A 131 -5.85 -7.81 8.28
C HIS A 131 -4.47 -7.12 8.19
N GLU A 132 -3.59 -7.46 9.14
CA GLU A 132 -2.22 -6.96 9.19
C GLU A 132 -1.27 -7.80 8.31
N VAL A 133 -0.23 -7.15 7.77
CA VAL A 133 0.90 -7.78 7.07
C VAL A 133 2.16 -7.48 7.89
N PRO A 134 2.44 -8.25 8.95
CA PRO A 134 3.46 -7.91 9.95
C PRO A 134 4.89 -7.90 9.41
N GLY A 135 5.17 -8.66 8.33
CA GLY A 135 6.51 -8.76 7.74
C GLY A 135 7.04 -7.44 7.18
N ILE A 136 6.17 -6.54 6.69
CA ILE A 136 6.58 -5.23 6.16
C ILE A 136 7.16 -4.33 7.27
N PRO A 137 6.43 -4.03 8.36
CA PRO A 137 6.97 -3.19 9.44
C PRO A 137 8.15 -3.86 10.17
N GLU A 138 8.20 -5.20 10.24
CA GLU A 138 9.38 -5.91 10.73
C GLU A 138 10.62 -5.64 9.89
N ALA A 139 10.51 -5.73 8.56
CA ALA A 139 11.59 -5.44 7.63
C ALA A 139 12.06 -3.99 7.71
N ILE A 140 11.12 -3.03 7.81
CA ILE A 140 11.44 -1.59 7.95
C ILE A 140 12.23 -1.33 9.23
N ARG A 141 11.77 -1.87 10.37
CA ARG A 141 12.50 -1.75 11.65
C ARG A 141 13.87 -2.42 11.58
N ALA A 142 13.96 -3.59 10.96
CA ALA A 142 15.22 -4.31 10.82
C ALA A 142 16.23 -3.54 9.97
N TYR A 143 15.79 -2.93 8.88
CA TYR A 143 16.66 -2.13 8.01
C TYR A 143 17.14 -0.84 8.70
N GLY A 144 16.26 -0.19 9.47
CA GLY A 144 16.60 1.04 10.19
C GLY A 144 17.47 0.82 11.44
N ARG A 145 17.24 -0.25 12.22
CA ARG A 145 17.90 -0.46 13.52
C ARG A 145 19.41 -0.62 13.42
N ASP A 146 19.91 -1.13 12.30
CA ASP A 146 21.33 -1.32 12.05
C ASP A 146 22.07 0.02 11.93
N LYS A 147 21.34 1.10 11.60
CA LYS A 147 21.86 2.48 11.49
C LYS A 147 21.51 3.31 12.73
N VAL A 148 20.27 3.18 13.20
CA VAL A 148 19.70 3.96 14.30
C VAL A 148 18.97 3.00 15.23
N PRO A 149 19.54 2.62 16.39
CA PRO A 149 18.95 1.62 17.28
C PRO A 149 17.51 1.92 17.71
N THR A 150 17.15 3.20 17.84
CA THR A 150 15.78 3.63 18.21
C THR A 150 14.74 3.39 17.12
N ALA A 151 15.13 3.04 15.89
CA ALA A 151 14.19 2.60 14.86
C ALA A 151 13.37 1.38 15.31
N ALA A 152 13.91 0.55 16.20
CA ALA A 152 13.21 -0.58 16.80
C ALA A 152 11.97 -0.17 17.62
N LEU A 153 11.87 1.08 18.08
CA LEU A 153 10.74 1.58 18.87
C LEU A 153 9.54 1.98 18.01
N SER A 154 9.65 1.98 16.67
CA SER A 154 8.52 2.30 15.81
C SER A 154 7.43 1.22 15.92
N ARG A 155 6.22 1.65 16.26
CA ARG A 155 5.00 0.83 16.31
C ARG A 155 4.24 0.81 14.98
N GLY A 156 4.82 1.34 13.91
CA GLY A 156 4.19 1.38 12.59
C GLY A 156 3.67 0.01 12.15
N LEU A 157 2.51 0.01 11.50
CA LEU A 157 1.85 -1.17 10.96
C LEU A 157 1.89 -1.18 9.43
N ALA A 158 1.62 -2.34 8.86
CA ALA A 158 1.18 -2.46 7.49
C ALA A 158 0.04 -3.48 7.43
N GLY A 159 -0.84 -3.34 6.45
CA GLY A 159 -1.94 -4.27 6.25
C GLY A 159 -2.82 -3.90 5.06
N VAL A 160 -3.86 -4.69 4.84
CA VAL A 160 -4.82 -4.50 3.75
C VAL A 160 -6.16 -4.04 4.31
N ALA A 161 -6.79 -3.08 3.63
CA ALA A 161 -8.17 -2.67 3.82
C ALA A 161 -8.87 -2.66 2.45
N GLY A 162 -9.87 -3.52 2.26
CA GLY A 162 -10.50 -3.77 0.96
C GLY A 162 -9.49 -4.23 -0.09
N ARG A 163 -9.12 -3.32 -1.00
CA ARG A 163 -8.11 -3.56 -2.05
C ARG A 163 -6.89 -2.63 -1.92
N THR A 164 -6.74 -1.99 -0.77
CA THR A 164 -5.71 -0.97 -0.51
C THR A 164 -4.68 -1.50 0.46
N LEU A 165 -3.40 -1.43 0.08
CA LEU A 165 -2.29 -1.67 1.01
C LEU A 165 -1.99 -0.38 1.79
N ILE A 166 -2.01 -0.44 3.11
CA ILE A 166 -1.64 0.67 3.98
C ILE A 166 -0.31 0.37 4.67
N VAL A 167 0.64 1.31 4.66
CA VAL A 167 1.94 1.17 5.34
C VAL A 167 2.26 2.43 6.13
N ASN A 168 2.63 2.27 7.41
CA ASN A 168 3.12 3.39 8.22
C ASN A 168 4.64 3.47 8.21
N LEU A 169 5.18 4.63 7.87
CA LEU A 169 6.61 4.93 7.96
C LEU A 169 6.92 5.81 9.19
N PRO A 170 8.17 5.78 9.70
CA PRO A 170 8.61 6.72 10.72
C PRO A 170 8.53 8.18 10.26
N GLY A 171 8.40 9.12 11.20
CA GLY A 171 8.33 10.56 10.89
C GLY A 171 9.67 11.23 10.59
N SER A 172 10.80 10.56 10.81
CA SER A 172 12.13 11.11 10.48
C SER A 172 12.43 10.88 8.99
N THR A 173 13.11 11.84 8.34
CA THR A 173 13.48 11.70 6.92
C THR A 173 14.39 10.50 6.66
N GLY A 174 15.24 10.13 7.62
CA GLY A 174 16.03 8.89 7.59
C GLY A 174 15.14 7.65 7.60
N GLY A 175 14.18 7.58 8.54
CA GLY A 175 13.24 6.47 8.63
C GLY A 175 12.30 6.36 7.42
N VAL A 176 11.91 7.47 6.82
CA VAL A 176 11.17 7.49 5.54
C VAL A 176 12.00 6.86 4.43
N ARG A 177 13.26 7.27 4.26
CA ARG A 177 14.16 6.71 3.23
C ARG A 177 14.41 5.21 3.44
N ASP A 178 14.60 4.82 4.69
CA ASP A 178 14.75 3.42 5.09
C ASP A 178 13.50 2.61 4.75
N GLY A 179 12.32 3.15 5.06
CA GLY A 179 11.03 2.56 4.68
C GLY A 179 10.88 2.40 3.18
N LEU A 180 11.12 3.47 2.41
CA LEU A 180 11.03 3.43 0.94
C LEU A 180 11.98 2.41 0.32
N ALA A 181 13.21 2.27 0.84
CA ALA A 181 14.16 1.27 0.35
C ALA A 181 13.66 -0.17 0.57
N VAL A 182 12.95 -0.42 1.68
CA VAL A 182 12.30 -1.71 1.92
C VAL A 182 11.09 -1.90 1.02
N LEU A 183 10.30 -0.85 0.78
CA LEU A 183 9.07 -0.90 0.01
C LEU A 183 9.28 -1.02 -1.52
N GLU A 184 10.37 -0.48 -2.06
CA GLU A 184 10.69 -0.47 -3.49
C GLU A 184 10.53 -1.84 -4.18
N PRO A 185 11.13 -2.95 -3.69
CA PRO A 185 11.04 -4.24 -4.36
C PRO A 185 9.69 -4.96 -4.16
N LEU A 186 8.81 -4.48 -3.29
CA LEU A 186 7.63 -5.24 -2.84
C LEU A 186 6.27 -4.61 -3.18
N LEU A 187 6.19 -3.29 -3.35
CA LEU A 187 4.90 -2.61 -3.47
C LEU A 187 4.10 -3.05 -4.71
N THR A 188 4.71 -3.08 -5.89
CA THR A 188 4.01 -3.47 -7.13
C THR A 188 3.48 -4.90 -7.03
N HIS A 189 4.31 -5.82 -6.55
CA HIS A 189 3.90 -7.22 -6.38
C HIS A 189 2.75 -7.37 -5.36
N ALA A 190 2.82 -6.65 -4.24
CA ALA A 190 1.76 -6.69 -3.23
C ALA A 190 0.43 -6.16 -3.79
N VAL A 191 0.45 -5.05 -4.55
CA VAL A 191 -0.76 -4.50 -5.19
C VAL A 191 -1.33 -5.46 -6.22
N ASP A 192 -0.49 -6.09 -7.05
CA ASP A 192 -0.92 -7.10 -8.02
C ASP A 192 -1.68 -8.24 -7.33
N GLN A 193 -1.12 -8.79 -6.25
CA GLN A 193 -1.73 -9.87 -5.48
C GLN A 193 -3.06 -9.45 -4.84
N ILE A 194 -3.11 -8.27 -4.21
CA ILE A 194 -4.34 -7.73 -3.60
C ILE A 194 -5.43 -7.53 -4.66
N ARG A 195 -5.05 -7.16 -5.89
CA ARG A 195 -6.00 -7.03 -7.00
C ARG A 195 -6.47 -8.36 -7.59
N GLY A 196 -5.95 -9.50 -7.11
CA GLY A 196 -6.26 -10.82 -7.65
C GLY A 196 -5.55 -11.14 -8.96
N GLY A 197 -4.46 -10.42 -9.27
CA GLY A 197 -3.57 -10.77 -10.37
C GLY A 197 -2.75 -12.00 -10.00
N ASP A 198 -2.99 -13.10 -10.70
CA ASP A 198 -2.05 -14.22 -10.72
C ASP A 198 -0.79 -13.80 -11.48
N HIS A 199 0.39 -14.03 -10.89
CA HIS A 199 1.65 -13.96 -11.61
C HIS A 199 2.35 -15.32 -11.61
N PRO A 200 3.12 -15.62 -12.68
CA PRO A 200 3.76 -16.92 -12.84
C PRO A 200 4.72 -17.16 -11.68
N ARG A 201 4.77 -18.41 -11.18
CA ARG A 201 5.84 -18.86 -10.29
C ARG A 201 7.19 -18.36 -10.82
N PRO A 202 8.09 -17.84 -9.95
CA PRO A 202 9.46 -17.54 -10.37
C PRO A 202 10.01 -18.78 -11.09
N ALA A 203 10.55 -18.59 -12.29
CA ALA A 203 11.20 -19.67 -13.02
C ALA A 203 12.16 -20.39 -12.08
N GLU A 204 12.00 -21.71 -11.94
CA GLU A 204 12.88 -22.53 -11.14
C GLU A 204 14.32 -22.22 -11.54
N GLY A 205 15.04 -21.56 -10.63
CA GLY A 205 16.48 -21.41 -10.74
C GLY A 205 17.07 -22.80 -10.88
N GLY A 206 17.73 -23.03 -12.02
CA GLY A 206 18.38 -24.28 -12.37
C GLY A 206 19.16 -24.86 -11.19
N GLY A 207 18.99 -26.17 -11.00
CA GLY A 207 19.46 -26.87 -9.82
C GLY A 207 20.95 -26.73 -9.54
N ALA A 208 21.25 -26.71 -8.24
CA ALA A 208 22.43 -27.37 -7.72
C ALA A 208 21.92 -28.55 -6.87
N PRO A 209 22.41 -29.79 -7.07
CA PRO A 209 21.99 -30.89 -6.21
C PRO A 209 22.47 -30.61 -4.78
N ALA A 210 21.53 -30.64 -3.83
CA ALA A 210 21.81 -30.67 -2.41
C ALA A 210 22.75 -31.84 -2.13
N SER A 211 23.91 -31.54 -1.54
CA SER A 211 24.80 -32.58 -1.00
C SER A 211 24.06 -33.34 0.10
N PRO A 212 24.13 -34.69 0.15
CA PRO A 212 23.44 -35.44 1.17
C PRO A 212 24.11 -35.19 2.53
N VAL A 213 23.36 -34.61 3.45
CA VAL A 213 23.63 -34.68 4.90
C VAL A 213 23.47 -36.13 5.34
N SER A 214 24.57 -36.79 5.71
CA SER A 214 24.55 -38.10 6.35
C SER A 214 23.95 -38.00 7.76
N PRO A 215 23.03 -38.88 8.17
CA PRO A 215 22.64 -39.05 9.56
C PRO A 215 23.30 -40.30 10.16
N ALA A 216 24.10 -40.13 11.22
CA ALA A 216 24.39 -41.09 12.30
C ALA A 216 25.56 -40.51 13.15
N ALA A 217 25.61 -40.56 14.47
CA ALA A 217 24.97 -41.49 15.38
C ALA A 217 24.66 -40.85 16.75
N SER A 218 23.60 -41.38 17.33
CA SER A 218 23.09 -41.22 18.68
C SER A 218 24.05 -41.84 19.74
N LEU A 219 24.15 -41.14 20.87
CA LEU A 219 24.26 -41.59 22.27
C LEU A 219 24.99 -42.91 22.57
N ALA A 220 26.06 -42.81 23.35
CA ALA A 220 26.38 -43.78 24.40
C ALA A 220 26.78 -43.00 25.66
N ALA A 221 25.89 -43.01 26.63
CA ALA A 221 26.24 -42.82 28.03
C ALA A 221 26.55 -44.21 28.58
N GLU A 222 27.68 -44.38 29.26
CA GLU A 222 27.90 -45.43 30.24
C GLU A 222 28.98 -45.01 31.24
N ASP A 223 28.81 -45.57 32.42
CA ASP A 223 29.13 -45.08 33.76
C ASP A 223 30.40 -45.76 34.32
N HIS A 224 30.84 -45.35 35.53
CA HIS A 224 31.98 -45.87 36.33
C HIS A 224 33.40 -45.50 35.82
N GLU A 225 34.33 -45.00 36.65
CA GLU A 225 34.73 -45.58 37.94
C GLU A 225 35.48 -44.57 38.84
N ARG A 226 35.41 -44.83 40.15
CA ARG A 226 36.04 -44.09 41.25
C ARG A 226 37.56 -44.22 41.22
N SER A 227 38.29 -43.16 41.56
CA SER A 227 39.61 -43.26 42.23
C SER A 227 39.96 -41.92 42.89
N SER A 228 39.82 -41.84 44.21
CA SER A 228 40.92 -41.80 45.20
C SER A 228 41.44 -40.38 45.50
N GLY A 229 40.98 -39.81 46.61
CA GLY A 229 41.63 -38.68 47.27
C GLY A 229 42.90 -39.11 48.01
N PRO A 230 43.85 -38.21 48.28
CA PRO A 230 44.99 -38.53 49.12
C PRO A 230 44.67 -38.23 50.60
N HIS A 231 44.72 -39.29 51.41
CA HIS A 231 45.10 -39.17 52.81
C HIS A 231 46.64 -39.06 52.88
N GLY A 232 47.13 -38.02 53.55
CA GLY A 232 48.51 -37.90 53.97
C GLY A 232 48.56 -37.03 55.22
N GLY A 233 48.57 -37.67 56.39
CA GLY A 233 48.78 -37.03 57.68
C GLY A 233 50.23 -37.13 58.16
N ALA A 234 50.55 -36.28 59.13
CA ALA A 234 51.65 -36.31 60.12
C ALA A 234 51.90 -34.83 60.49
N SER A 235 52.10 -34.39 61.72
CA SER A 235 52.12 -34.95 63.07
C SER A 235 52.01 -33.76 64.00
#